data_AF-A0A2A2H7M9-F1
#
_entry.id   AF-A0A2A2H7M9-F1
#
_cell.length_a   1.000
_cell.length_b   1.000
_cell.length_c   1.000
_cell.angle_alpha   90.00
_cell.angle_beta   90.00
_cell.angle_gamma   90.00
#
_symmetry.space_group_name_H-M   'P 1'
#
loop_
_entity.id
_entity.type
_entity.pdbx_description
1 polymer ?
#
loop_
_entity_poly.entity_id
_entity_poly.type
_entity_poly.pdbx_seq_one_letter_code
_entity_poly.pdbx_strand_id
1 'polypeptide(L)'
;MSIIDEIIQYFSEGKNFQKLIAPIIIKKDSNGDYDPVELLNRLAYTIVDQQRDVASIVIPIWVNMMYKDINPDFLAKSPYATEFVQSMFKAYGHQNYHSKTDFEIRGKGGASRTDAFVQAYNEYSPDEFLDFIKHNSSDIESIFKELVKLKYISLKSASFFLRDVEGLEYDILPIDVNVAYSFQYTGLFFKDNSLNSFDEVLKEIIPVSKRTNIVEYSKISDRMQELCSELGYNPYELNRYLFLLGADFCQSLKCKSCFLRENCYFNDLSSECKEKFVSRIKSD
;
A
#
# COMPACT_ATOMS: atom_id res chain seq x y z
N MET A 1 -22.83 12.23 12.19
CA MET A 1 -22.09 11.35 11.26
C MET A 1 -20.64 11.38 11.68
N SER A 2 -19.97 10.24 11.81
CA SER A 2 -18.56 10.24 12.21
C SER A 2 -17.66 10.56 11.01
N ILE A 3 -16.44 11.05 11.26
CA ILE A 3 -15.43 11.27 10.20
C ILE A 3 -15.20 9.99 9.37
N ILE A 4 -15.25 8.81 10.01
CA ILE A 4 -15.06 7.53 9.32
C ILE A 4 -16.21 7.27 8.36
N ASP A 5 -17.46 7.52 8.76
CA ASP A 5 -18.63 7.39 7.88
C ASP A 5 -18.50 8.28 6.65
N GLU A 6 -18.05 9.53 6.82
CA GLU A 6 -17.82 10.45 5.70
C GLU A 6 -16.73 9.93 4.75
N ILE A 7 -15.64 9.38 5.29
CA ILE A 7 -14.56 8.79 4.48
C ILE A 7 -15.07 7.61 3.66
N ILE A 8 -15.78 6.68 4.30
CA ILE A 8 -16.32 5.49 3.64
C ILE A 8 -17.33 5.89 2.57
N GLN A 9 -18.27 6.78 2.90
CA GLN A 9 -19.28 7.26 1.95
C GLN A 9 -18.64 7.94 0.73
N TYR A 10 -17.58 8.72 0.93
CA TYR A 10 -16.92 9.44 -0.16
C TYR A 10 -16.13 8.49 -1.10
N PHE A 11 -15.44 7.50 -0.54
CA PHE A 11 -14.50 6.68 -1.32
C PHE A 11 -15.03 5.33 -1.78
N SER A 12 -15.98 4.70 -1.08
CA SER A 12 -16.49 3.36 -1.44
C SER A 12 -16.95 3.24 -2.90
N GLU A 13 -17.63 4.26 -3.42
CA GLU A 13 -18.07 4.33 -4.82
C GLU A 13 -17.34 5.43 -5.62
N GLY A 14 -16.30 6.02 -5.03
CA GLY A 14 -15.57 7.12 -5.64
C GLY A 14 -14.81 6.70 -6.90
N LYS A 15 -14.75 7.60 -7.90
CA LYS A 15 -14.03 7.36 -9.16
C LYS A 15 -12.57 6.93 -8.96
N ASN A 16 -11.90 7.50 -7.96
CA ASN A 16 -10.50 7.15 -7.65
C ASN A 16 -10.38 5.76 -7.02
N PHE A 17 -11.33 5.33 -6.20
CA PHE A 17 -11.35 3.96 -5.70
C PHE A 17 -11.51 2.96 -6.84
N GLN A 18 -12.50 3.17 -7.72
CA GLN A 18 -12.74 2.32 -8.87
C GLN A 18 -11.55 2.26 -9.84
N LYS A 19 -10.78 3.34 -9.96
CA LYS A 19 -9.63 3.42 -10.86
C LYS A 19 -8.33 2.89 -10.24
N LEU A 20 -8.10 3.10 -8.95
CA LEU A 20 -6.78 2.91 -8.31
C LEU A 20 -6.76 1.75 -7.31
N ILE A 21 -7.89 1.45 -6.65
CA ILE A 21 -7.93 0.47 -5.56
C ILE A 21 -8.69 -0.79 -5.99
N ALA A 22 -9.92 -0.64 -6.52
CA ALA A 22 -10.72 -1.79 -6.94
C ALA A 22 -9.99 -2.76 -7.89
N PRO A 23 -9.19 -2.30 -8.88
CA PRO A 23 -8.50 -3.20 -9.81
C PRO A 23 -7.34 -4.01 -9.21
N ILE A 24 -6.87 -3.66 -8.00
CA ILE A 24 -5.76 -4.36 -7.33
C ILE A 24 -6.24 -5.23 -6.16
N ILE A 25 -7.55 -5.25 -5.87
CA ILE A 25 -8.13 -6.13 -4.86
C ILE A 25 -8.43 -7.48 -5.51
N ILE A 26 -7.88 -8.54 -4.94
CA ILE A 26 -8.15 -9.91 -5.35
C ILE A 26 -9.33 -10.44 -4.54
N LYS A 27 -10.42 -10.76 -5.24
CA LYS A 27 -11.67 -11.25 -4.65
C LYS A 27 -11.87 -12.73 -4.96
N LYS A 28 -12.63 -13.40 -4.11
CA LYS A 28 -13.11 -14.76 -4.38
C LYS A 28 -14.24 -14.72 -5.41
N ASP A 29 -14.27 -15.71 -6.28
CA ASP A 29 -15.37 -15.95 -7.20
C ASP A 29 -16.60 -16.53 -6.47
N SER A 30 -17.65 -16.86 -7.23
CA SER A 30 -18.86 -17.47 -6.67
C SER A 30 -18.65 -18.85 -6.04
N ASN A 31 -17.54 -19.52 -6.32
CA ASN A 31 -17.17 -20.80 -5.74
C ASN A 31 -16.29 -20.65 -4.48
N GLY A 32 -15.92 -19.41 -4.13
CA GLY A 32 -15.03 -19.13 -3.00
C GLY A 32 -13.54 -19.21 -3.34
N ASP A 33 -13.18 -19.26 -4.63
CA ASP A 33 -11.81 -19.40 -5.11
C ASP A 33 -11.26 -18.10 -5.72
N TYR A 34 -9.94 -17.89 -5.65
CA TYR A 34 -9.28 -16.78 -6.34
C TYR A 34 -8.93 -17.16 -7.78
N ASP A 35 -8.91 -16.18 -8.68
CA ASP A 35 -8.24 -16.35 -9.96
C ASP A 35 -6.72 -16.51 -9.72
N PRO A 36 -6.09 -17.63 -10.16
CA PRO A 36 -4.69 -17.91 -9.87
C PRO A 36 -3.73 -16.92 -10.55
N VAL A 37 -4.10 -16.40 -11.72
CA VAL A 37 -3.28 -15.45 -12.47
C VAL A 37 -3.37 -14.07 -11.82
N GLU A 38 -4.56 -13.60 -11.45
CA GLU A 38 -4.71 -12.33 -10.75
C GLU A 38 -3.96 -12.32 -9.42
N LEU A 39 -4.01 -13.42 -8.67
CA LEU A 39 -3.34 -13.58 -7.39
C LEU A 39 -1.80 -13.50 -7.52
N LEU A 40 -1.21 -14.22 -8.48
CA LEU A 40 0.24 -14.16 -8.75
C LEU A 40 0.66 -12.80 -9.30
N ASN A 41 -0.16 -12.20 -10.18
CA ASN A 41 0.10 -10.86 -10.68
C ASN A 41 0.10 -9.84 -9.53
N ARG A 42 -0.80 -9.97 -8.56
CA ARG A 42 -0.83 -9.10 -7.38
C ARG A 42 0.42 -9.25 -6.52
N LEU A 43 0.96 -10.46 -6.39
CA LEU A 43 2.26 -10.67 -5.73
C LEU A 43 3.37 -9.90 -6.46
N ALA A 44 3.49 -10.06 -7.77
CA ALA A 44 4.51 -9.37 -8.56
C ALA A 44 4.34 -7.84 -8.52
N TYR A 45 3.09 -7.34 -8.51
CA TYR A 45 2.78 -5.92 -8.39
C TYR A 45 3.36 -5.30 -7.10
N THR A 46 3.41 -6.04 -6.00
CA THR A 46 4.01 -5.62 -4.72
C THR A 46 5.49 -5.20 -4.85
N ILE A 47 6.19 -5.71 -5.87
CA ILE A 47 7.58 -5.35 -6.19
C ILE A 47 7.65 -3.99 -6.92
N VAL A 48 6.59 -3.62 -7.65
CA VAL A 48 6.48 -2.36 -8.41
C VAL A 48 5.91 -1.23 -7.55
N ASP A 49 5.03 -1.54 -6.59
CA ASP A 49 4.26 -0.56 -5.80
C ASP A 49 5.06 0.23 -4.75
N GLN A 50 6.36 0.43 -4.96
CA GLN A 50 7.23 1.11 -3.99
C GLN A 50 7.89 2.35 -4.58
N GLN A 51 7.90 3.43 -3.79
CA GLN A 51 8.67 4.66 -4.04
C GLN A 51 8.26 5.45 -5.30
N ARG A 52 7.06 5.23 -5.84
CA ARG A 52 6.55 5.92 -7.04
C ARG A 52 5.10 6.37 -6.89
N ASP A 53 4.72 7.31 -7.74
CA ASP A 53 3.34 7.79 -7.80
C ASP A 53 2.43 6.68 -8.32
N VAL A 54 1.49 6.26 -7.47
CA VAL A 54 0.60 5.13 -7.76
C VAL A 54 -0.28 5.40 -8.98
N ALA A 55 -0.78 6.63 -9.13
CA ALA A 55 -1.75 6.97 -10.17
C ALA A 55 -1.15 7.07 -11.59
N SER A 56 0.06 7.60 -11.73
CA SER A 56 0.69 7.89 -13.02
C SER A 56 1.73 6.85 -13.47
N ILE A 57 2.22 6.01 -12.56
CA ILE A 57 3.28 5.03 -12.85
C ILE A 57 2.80 3.63 -12.53
N VAL A 58 2.41 3.38 -11.28
CA VAL A 58 2.19 2.02 -10.80
C VAL A 58 0.91 1.41 -11.39
N ILE A 59 -0.21 2.15 -11.38
CA ILE A 59 -1.49 1.69 -11.95
C ILE A 59 -1.42 1.53 -13.48
N PRO A 60 -0.81 2.44 -14.27
CA PRO A 60 -0.62 2.20 -15.70
C PRO A 60 0.22 0.95 -16.00
N ILE A 61 1.26 0.67 -15.20
CA ILE A 61 2.02 -0.59 -15.32
C ILE A 61 1.11 -1.79 -15.05
N TRP A 62 0.35 -1.77 -13.94
CA TRP A 62 -0.61 -2.83 -13.59
C TRP A 62 -1.66 -3.07 -14.67
N VAL A 63 -2.31 -2.02 -15.13
CA VAL A 63 -3.33 -2.10 -16.19
C VAL A 63 -2.70 -2.66 -17.46
N ASN A 64 -1.49 -2.24 -17.85
CA ASN A 64 -0.84 -2.84 -19.01
C ASN A 64 -0.48 -4.31 -18.80
N MET A 65 -0.11 -4.72 -17.59
CA MET A 65 0.10 -6.14 -17.25
C MET A 65 -1.18 -6.95 -17.44
N MET A 66 -2.28 -6.48 -16.87
CA MET A 66 -3.58 -7.17 -16.91
C MET A 66 -4.23 -7.16 -18.29
N TYR A 67 -4.15 -6.05 -19.04
CA TYR A 67 -4.84 -5.90 -20.33
C TYR A 67 -4.05 -6.38 -21.55
N LYS A 68 -2.74 -6.61 -21.44
CA LYS A 68 -1.92 -7.09 -22.57
C LYS A 68 -1.66 -8.58 -22.54
N ASP A 69 -2.42 -9.35 -21.75
CA ASP A 69 -2.19 -10.77 -21.55
C ASP A 69 -0.70 -11.05 -21.27
N ILE A 70 -0.07 -10.25 -20.40
CA ILE A 70 1.26 -10.59 -19.90
C ILE A 70 1.04 -11.80 -18.98
N ASN A 71 0.99 -12.97 -19.61
CA ASN A 71 0.71 -14.23 -18.98
C ASN A 71 1.96 -14.63 -18.19
N PRO A 72 1.81 -15.07 -16.93
CA PRO A 72 2.84 -15.78 -16.17
C PRO A 72 3.69 -16.73 -17.02
N ASP A 73 3.09 -17.47 -17.97
CA ASP A 73 3.81 -18.34 -18.90
C ASP A 73 4.86 -17.60 -19.75
N PHE A 74 4.53 -16.43 -20.29
CA PHE A 74 5.49 -15.64 -21.06
C PHE A 74 6.62 -15.16 -20.17
N LEU A 75 6.31 -14.61 -18.99
CA LEU A 75 7.32 -14.08 -18.09
C LEU A 75 8.24 -15.17 -17.52
N ALA A 76 7.72 -16.37 -17.29
CA ALA A 76 8.48 -17.49 -16.74
C ALA A 76 9.36 -18.20 -17.80
N LYS A 77 8.88 -18.31 -19.05
CA LYS A 77 9.51 -19.17 -20.08
C LYS A 77 10.26 -18.39 -21.15
N SER A 78 10.01 -17.09 -21.31
CA SER A 78 10.61 -16.29 -22.38
C SER A 78 12.04 -15.87 -22.04
N PRO A 79 13.02 -16.10 -22.94
CA PRO A 79 14.37 -15.55 -22.76
C PRO A 79 14.42 -14.02 -22.84
N TYR A 80 13.31 -13.36 -23.23
CA TYR A 80 13.20 -11.90 -23.37
C TYR A 80 12.36 -11.24 -22.27
N ALA A 81 11.91 -12.00 -21.26
CA ALA A 81 11.03 -11.50 -20.20
C ALA A 81 11.66 -10.31 -19.45
N THR A 82 12.95 -10.41 -19.14
CA THR A 82 13.69 -9.36 -18.44
C THR A 82 13.78 -8.07 -19.26
N GLU A 83 14.14 -8.14 -20.53
CA GLU A 83 14.22 -6.98 -21.42
C GLU A 83 12.85 -6.32 -21.61
N PHE A 84 11.80 -7.13 -21.70
CA PHE A 84 10.43 -6.65 -21.81
C PHE A 84 10.00 -5.87 -20.55
N VAL A 85 10.16 -6.46 -19.36
CA VAL A 85 9.83 -5.81 -18.08
C VAL A 85 10.67 -4.57 -17.87
N GLN A 86 11.96 -4.63 -18.20
CA GLN A 86 12.87 -3.49 -18.15
C GLN A 86 12.38 -2.34 -19.03
N SER A 87 11.98 -2.65 -20.26
CA SER A 87 11.49 -1.66 -21.23
C SER A 87 10.20 -1.01 -20.74
N MET A 88 9.29 -1.80 -20.16
CA MET A 88 8.06 -1.31 -19.54
C MET A 88 8.36 -0.39 -18.36
N PHE A 89 9.17 -0.83 -17.39
CA PHE A 89 9.54 -0.03 -16.23
C PHE A 89 10.23 1.28 -16.61
N LYS A 90 11.10 1.25 -17.63
CA LYS A 90 11.75 2.44 -18.18
C LYS A 90 10.73 3.39 -18.81
N ALA A 91 9.79 2.88 -19.61
CA ALA A 91 8.79 3.70 -20.31
C ALA A 91 7.89 4.46 -19.32
N TYR A 92 7.56 3.85 -18.18
CA TYR A 92 6.75 4.47 -17.13
C TYR A 92 7.56 5.20 -16.06
N GLY A 93 8.89 5.31 -16.20
CA GLY A 93 9.73 6.08 -15.26
C GLY A 93 9.94 5.44 -13.89
N HIS A 94 9.82 4.12 -13.80
CA HIS A 94 10.10 3.36 -12.58
C HIS A 94 11.63 3.35 -12.28
N GLN A 95 12.04 3.31 -11.01
CA GLN A 95 13.47 3.23 -10.63
C GLN A 95 14.01 1.80 -10.75
N ASN A 96 15.35 1.67 -10.75
CA ASN A 96 16.04 0.37 -10.66
C ASN A 96 15.52 -0.66 -11.68
N TYR A 97 15.10 -0.16 -12.85
CA TYR A 97 14.62 -0.94 -13.98
C TYR A 97 15.76 -1.67 -14.71
N HIS A 98 17.01 -1.37 -14.37
CA HIS A 98 18.18 -2.06 -14.90
C HIS A 98 18.17 -3.53 -14.46
N SER A 99 18.35 -4.45 -15.39
CA SER A 99 18.64 -5.85 -15.09
C SER A 99 20.01 -5.99 -14.41
N LYS A 100 20.26 -7.13 -13.76
CA LYS A 100 21.57 -7.46 -13.20
C LYS A 100 22.67 -7.42 -14.27
N THR A 101 22.39 -7.92 -15.48
CA THR A 101 23.30 -7.85 -16.62
C THR A 101 23.64 -6.41 -17.00
N ASP A 102 22.64 -5.51 -17.00
CA ASP A 102 22.85 -4.07 -17.23
C ASP A 102 23.75 -3.44 -16.16
N PHE A 103 23.56 -3.83 -14.89
CA PHE A 103 24.38 -3.38 -13.77
C PHE A 103 25.83 -3.87 -13.88
N GLU A 104 26.02 -5.15 -14.23
CA GLU A 104 27.33 -5.78 -14.46
C GLU A 104 28.09 -5.09 -15.61
N ILE A 105 27.43 -4.85 -16.75
CA ILE A 105 28.01 -4.11 -17.91
C ILE A 105 28.43 -2.69 -17.50
N ARG A 106 27.67 -2.05 -16.61
CA ARG A 106 27.95 -0.68 -16.12
C ARG A 106 28.96 -0.64 -14.98
N GLY A 107 29.50 -1.78 -14.54
CA GLY A 107 30.42 -1.86 -13.41
C GLY A 107 29.80 -1.41 -12.08
N LYS A 108 28.47 -1.46 -11.96
CA LYS A 108 27.75 -1.07 -10.75
C LYS A 108 27.19 -2.31 -10.07
N GLY A 109 27.47 -2.46 -8.77
CA GLY A 109 26.69 -3.38 -7.93
C GLY A 109 25.30 -2.79 -7.68
N GLY A 110 24.25 -3.61 -7.80
CA GLY A 110 22.88 -3.17 -7.56
C GLY A 110 21.91 -4.33 -7.57
N ALA A 111 20.90 -4.26 -6.71
CA ALA A 111 19.77 -5.17 -6.83
C ALA A 111 18.83 -4.65 -7.95
N SER A 112 18.24 -5.56 -8.71
CA SER A 112 17.35 -5.26 -9.84
C SER A 112 15.91 -5.56 -9.48
N ARG A 113 15.03 -4.56 -9.66
CA ARG A 113 13.57 -4.76 -9.51
C ARG A 113 12.98 -5.51 -10.69
N THR A 114 13.51 -5.31 -11.89
CA THR A 114 13.14 -6.07 -13.09
C THR A 114 13.36 -7.56 -12.86
N ASP A 115 14.54 -7.95 -12.39
CA ASP A 115 14.86 -9.36 -12.18
C ASP A 115 14.02 -9.95 -11.03
N ALA A 116 13.79 -9.20 -9.96
CA ALA A 116 12.95 -9.66 -8.85
C ALA A 116 11.49 -9.85 -9.28
N PHE A 117 10.99 -8.95 -10.12
CA PHE A 117 9.66 -9.04 -10.70
C PHE A 117 9.52 -10.30 -11.58
N VAL A 118 10.49 -10.55 -12.47
CA VAL A 118 10.50 -11.78 -13.29
C VAL A 118 10.68 -13.03 -12.42
N GLN A 119 11.53 -12.97 -11.38
CA GLN A 119 11.75 -14.07 -10.45
C GLN A 119 10.45 -14.52 -9.76
N ALA A 120 9.54 -13.62 -9.43
CA ALA A 120 8.25 -14.00 -8.83
C ALA A 120 7.47 -15.01 -9.69
N TYR A 121 7.53 -14.89 -11.02
CA TYR A 121 6.90 -15.83 -11.96
C TYR A 121 7.73 -17.09 -12.24
N ASN A 122 9.02 -17.09 -11.87
CA ASN A 122 9.87 -18.29 -11.94
C ASN A 122 9.77 -19.13 -10.67
N GLU A 123 9.48 -18.50 -9.53
CA GLU A 123 9.38 -19.16 -8.22
C GLU A 123 8.06 -19.93 -8.09
N TYR A 124 6.97 -19.41 -8.67
CA TYR A 124 5.65 -20.02 -8.61
C TYR A 124 4.99 -20.08 -9.98
N SER A 125 4.35 -21.21 -10.27
CA SER A 125 3.23 -21.20 -11.22
C SER A 125 1.97 -20.60 -10.57
N PRO A 126 1.01 -20.09 -11.36
CA PRO A 126 -0.26 -19.55 -10.83
C PRO A 126 -1.00 -20.55 -9.93
N ASP A 127 -1.09 -21.81 -10.35
CA ASP A 127 -1.80 -22.86 -9.62
C ASP A 127 -1.06 -23.24 -8.32
N GLU A 128 0.26 -23.36 -8.34
CA GLU A 128 1.05 -23.63 -7.12
C GLU A 128 0.94 -22.50 -6.11
N PHE A 129 0.93 -21.24 -6.55
CA PHE A 129 0.75 -20.11 -5.65
C PHE A 129 -0.66 -20.07 -5.05
N LEU A 130 -1.68 -20.34 -5.87
CA LEU A 130 -3.06 -20.47 -5.39
C LEU A 130 -3.17 -21.57 -4.34
N ASP A 131 -2.62 -22.76 -4.62
CA ASP A 131 -2.62 -23.88 -3.69
C ASP A 131 -1.88 -23.51 -2.41
N PHE A 132 -0.71 -22.87 -2.49
CA PHE A 132 0.02 -22.39 -1.32
C PHE A 132 -0.86 -21.47 -0.44
N ILE A 133 -1.54 -20.49 -1.04
CA ILE A 133 -2.42 -19.58 -0.31
C ILE A 133 -3.60 -20.32 0.32
N LYS A 134 -4.25 -21.24 -0.40
CA LYS A 134 -5.38 -22.03 0.13
C LYS A 134 -4.95 -22.92 1.30
N HIS A 135 -3.82 -23.62 1.18
CA HIS A 135 -3.34 -24.52 2.23
C HIS A 135 -2.95 -23.78 3.52
N ASN A 136 -2.54 -22.51 3.41
CA ASN A 136 -2.06 -21.71 4.53
C ASN A 136 -3.05 -20.61 4.95
N SER A 137 -4.29 -20.58 4.43
CA SER A 137 -5.24 -19.49 4.72
C SER A 137 -5.67 -19.41 6.18
N SER A 138 -5.45 -20.46 6.97
CA SER A 138 -5.65 -20.46 8.42
C SER A 138 -4.40 -20.03 9.21
N ASP A 139 -3.25 -19.93 8.56
CA ASP A 139 -1.97 -19.52 9.14
C ASP A 139 -1.35 -18.41 8.28
N ILE A 140 -1.94 -17.22 8.40
CA ILE A 140 -1.53 -16.03 7.65
C ILE A 140 -0.08 -15.63 7.97
N GLU A 141 0.43 -15.95 9.17
CA GLU A 141 1.83 -15.69 9.53
C GLU A 141 2.80 -16.52 8.67
N SER A 142 2.45 -17.78 8.36
CA SER A 142 3.23 -18.60 7.42
C SER A 142 3.24 -18.03 6.01
N ILE A 143 2.09 -17.53 5.51
CA ILE A 143 2.04 -16.81 4.22
C ILE A 143 2.96 -15.60 4.28
N PHE A 144 2.81 -14.74 5.29
CA PHE A 144 3.63 -13.54 5.47
C PHE A 144 5.13 -13.86 5.47
N LYS A 145 5.56 -14.88 6.23
CA LYS A 145 6.95 -15.33 6.31
C LYS A 145 7.51 -15.83 4.99
N GLU A 146 6.69 -16.44 4.15
CA GLU A 146 7.11 -16.88 2.83
C GLU A 146 7.28 -15.69 1.87
N LEU A 147 6.32 -14.77 1.86
CA LEU A 147 6.36 -13.58 1.02
C LEU A 147 7.61 -12.73 1.26
N VAL A 148 8.03 -12.56 2.52
CA VAL A 148 9.19 -11.73 2.88
C VAL A 148 10.54 -12.36 2.53
N LYS A 149 10.58 -13.66 2.17
CA LYS A 149 11.78 -14.29 1.62
C LYS A 149 12.04 -13.88 0.18
N LEU A 150 10.99 -13.45 -0.53
CA LEU A 150 11.10 -13.03 -1.92
C LEU A 150 11.88 -11.72 -2.03
N LYS A 151 12.72 -11.65 -3.06
CA LYS A 151 13.56 -10.49 -3.32
C LYS A 151 12.69 -9.25 -3.53
N TYR A 152 13.05 -8.14 -2.88
CA TYR A 152 12.30 -6.86 -2.91
C TYR A 152 10.93 -6.84 -2.23
N ILE A 153 10.53 -7.91 -1.54
CA ILE A 153 9.34 -7.88 -0.69
C ILE A 153 9.77 -7.62 0.76
N SER A 154 9.55 -6.39 1.21
CA SER A 154 9.73 -6.04 2.62
C SER A 154 8.53 -6.48 3.47
N LEU A 155 8.65 -6.41 4.80
CA LEU A 155 7.53 -6.62 5.73
C LEU A 155 6.29 -5.80 5.33
N LYS A 156 6.50 -4.51 5.06
CA LYS A 156 5.44 -3.60 4.61
C LYS A 156 4.82 -4.03 3.27
N SER A 157 5.65 -4.50 2.34
CA SER A 157 5.21 -4.95 1.03
C SER A 157 4.37 -6.22 1.14
N ALA A 158 4.76 -7.17 1.98
CA ALA A 158 3.95 -8.35 2.30
C ALA A 158 2.61 -7.96 2.94
N SER A 159 2.60 -7.03 3.90
CA SER A 159 1.34 -6.49 4.47
C SER A 159 0.44 -5.84 3.42
N PHE A 160 0.99 -5.19 2.39
CA PHE A 160 0.19 -4.65 1.27
C PHE A 160 -0.46 -5.75 0.45
N PHE A 161 0.28 -6.82 0.15
CA PHE A 161 -0.29 -7.98 -0.54
C PHE A 161 -1.45 -8.58 0.27
N LEU A 162 -1.22 -8.88 1.55
CA LEU A 162 -2.22 -9.48 2.43
C LEU A 162 -3.45 -8.58 2.61
N ARG A 163 -3.27 -7.26 2.76
CA ARG A 163 -4.39 -6.31 2.77
C ARG A 163 -5.25 -6.46 1.53
N ASP A 164 -4.64 -6.66 0.36
CA ASP A 164 -5.30 -6.61 -0.94
C ASP A 164 -5.89 -7.92 -1.45
N VAL A 165 -5.76 -9.00 -0.69
CA VAL A 165 -6.41 -10.28 -0.98
C VAL A 165 -7.51 -10.54 0.05
N GLU A 166 -8.74 -10.74 -0.43
CA GLU A 166 -9.91 -11.00 0.41
C GLU A 166 -9.70 -12.24 1.29
N GLY A 167 -9.91 -12.15 2.60
CA GLY A 167 -9.80 -13.31 3.50
C GLY A 167 -8.38 -13.64 3.97
N LEU A 168 -7.40 -12.77 3.70
CA LEU A 168 -6.02 -12.86 4.22
C LEU A 168 -5.71 -11.71 5.19
N GLU A 169 -6.66 -11.40 6.07
CA GLU A 169 -6.51 -10.34 7.08
C GLU A 169 -5.37 -10.69 8.07
N TYR A 170 -4.26 -9.96 7.96
CA TYR A 170 -3.10 -10.07 8.86
C TYR A 170 -3.01 -8.92 9.87
N ASP A 171 -2.63 -9.22 11.11
CA ASP A 171 -2.57 -8.30 12.26
C ASP A 171 -1.65 -7.07 12.08
N ILE A 172 -0.95 -6.93 10.95
CA ILE A 172 -0.10 -5.77 10.67
C ILE A 172 -0.56 -5.12 9.37
N LEU A 173 -1.19 -3.95 9.49
CA LEU A 173 -1.67 -3.15 8.36
C LEU A 173 -0.52 -2.42 7.66
N PRO A 174 -0.55 -2.31 6.32
CA PRO A 174 0.41 -1.52 5.57
C PRO A 174 0.22 -0.01 5.79
N ILE A 175 1.17 0.64 6.46
CA ILE A 175 1.17 2.10 6.66
C ILE A 175 2.17 2.77 5.70
N ASP A 176 1.66 3.55 4.74
CA ASP A 176 2.46 4.44 3.92
C ASP A 176 2.38 5.89 4.34
N VAL A 177 3.06 6.74 3.59
CA VAL A 177 3.10 8.17 3.89
C VAL A 177 1.71 8.79 3.81
N ASN A 178 0.88 8.34 2.87
CA ASN A 178 -0.47 8.86 2.64
C ASN A 178 -1.43 8.44 3.74
N VAL A 179 -1.45 7.16 4.12
CA VAL A 179 -2.21 6.63 5.25
C VAL A 179 -1.79 7.32 6.54
N ALA A 180 -0.49 7.40 6.81
CA ALA A 180 0.00 8.03 8.03
C ALA A 180 -0.29 9.54 8.08
N TYR A 181 -0.30 10.23 6.94
CA TYR A 181 -0.75 11.62 6.88
C TYR A 181 -2.25 11.69 7.20
N SER A 182 -3.10 11.08 6.39
CA SER A 182 -4.55 11.23 6.52
C SER A 182 -5.04 10.81 7.90
N PHE A 183 -4.51 9.73 8.48
CA PHE A 183 -4.90 9.26 9.80
C PHE A 183 -4.55 10.25 10.94
N GLN A 184 -3.40 10.91 10.85
CA GLN A 184 -2.98 11.92 11.84
C GLN A 184 -3.66 13.27 11.59
N TYR A 185 -3.76 13.73 10.34
CA TYR A 185 -4.38 15.02 9.99
C TYR A 185 -5.86 15.07 10.35
N THR A 186 -6.60 13.97 10.11
CA THR A 186 -8.03 13.86 10.47
C THR A 186 -8.26 13.81 11.98
N GLY A 187 -7.23 13.50 12.76
CA GLY A 187 -7.33 13.33 14.21
C GLY A 187 -7.76 11.93 14.64
N LEU A 188 -8.06 11.03 13.70
CA LEU A 188 -8.48 9.65 14.00
C LEU A 188 -7.42 8.88 14.81
N PHE A 189 -6.13 9.13 14.53
CA PHE A 189 -5.02 8.54 15.29
C PHE A 189 -5.05 8.92 16.79
N PHE A 190 -5.55 10.12 17.13
CA PHE A 190 -5.55 10.65 18.49
C PHE A 190 -6.86 10.42 19.25
N LYS A 191 -7.91 9.91 18.57
CA LYS A 191 -9.33 10.00 18.99
C LYS A 191 -9.69 9.38 20.36
N ASP A 192 -8.83 8.56 20.95
CA ASP A 192 -9.14 7.84 22.20
C ASP A 192 -8.06 7.99 23.28
N ASN A 193 -7.04 8.81 23.04
CA ASN A 193 -6.16 9.19 24.13
C ASN A 193 -6.80 10.40 24.82
N SER A 194 -6.77 10.42 26.15
CA SER A 194 -7.15 11.51 27.05
C SER A 194 -6.35 12.81 26.84
N LEU A 195 -5.96 13.12 25.60
CA LEU A 195 -5.18 14.25 25.15
C LEU A 195 -6.09 15.47 25.21
N ASN A 196 -6.01 16.16 26.33
CA ASN A 196 -6.78 17.37 26.56
C ASN A 196 -6.08 18.59 25.97
N SER A 197 -4.82 18.45 25.52
CA SER A 197 -4.01 19.56 25.03
C SER A 197 -3.30 19.27 23.70
N PHE A 198 -3.09 20.34 22.92
CA PHE A 198 -2.35 20.29 21.66
C PHE A 198 -0.89 19.82 21.83
N ASP A 199 -0.26 20.13 22.97
CA ASP A 199 1.12 19.72 23.26
C ASP A 199 1.25 18.19 23.42
N GLU A 200 0.22 17.53 23.95
CA GLU A 200 0.21 16.07 24.04
C GLU A 200 0.02 15.45 22.64
N VAL A 201 -0.85 16.02 21.80
CA VAL A 201 -0.99 15.62 20.40
C VAL A 201 0.33 15.74 19.64
N LEU A 202 1.07 16.85 19.82
CA LEU A 202 2.39 17.03 19.18
C LEU A 202 3.40 15.94 19.55
N LYS A 203 3.36 15.42 20.78
CA LYS A 203 4.25 14.35 21.24
C LYS A 203 3.90 13.02 20.58
N GLU A 204 2.61 12.77 20.39
CA GLU A 204 2.10 11.55 19.76
C GLU A 204 2.32 11.52 18.25
N ILE A 205 2.48 12.67 17.58
CA ILE A 205 2.75 12.71 16.14
C ILE A 205 3.99 11.87 15.79
N ILE A 206 3.79 10.96 14.85
CA ILE A 206 4.84 10.14 14.25
C ILE A 206 5.33 10.82 12.96
N PRO A 207 6.56 11.38 12.97
CA PRO A 207 7.12 12.11 11.84
C PRO A 207 7.44 11.18 10.67
N VAL A 208 7.53 11.73 9.46
CA VAL A 208 7.79 10.96 8.23
C VAL A 208 9.06 10.13 8.32
N SER A 209 10.14 10.69 8.85
CA SER A 209 11.44 10.03 8.98
C SER A 209 11.39 8.75 9.82
N LYS A 210 10.52 8.70 10.83
CA LYS A 210 10.36 7.56 11.74
C LYS A 210 9.43 6.48 11.23
N ARG A 211 8.66 6.72 10.16
CA ARG A 211 7.67 5.75 9.61
C ARG A 211 8.31 4.56 8.90
N THR A 212 9.63 4.55 8.74
CA THR A 212 10.41 3.41 8.26
C THR A 212 10.84 2.47 9.39
N ASN A 213 10.74 2.90 10.65
CA ASN A 213 10.98 2.08 11.82
C ASN A 213 9.73 1.24 12.12
N ILE A 214 9.91 -0.08 12.26
CA ILE A 214 8.82 -1.02 12.50
C ILE A 214 8.00 -0.70 13.76
N VAL A 215 8.62 -0.21 14.84
CA VAL A 215 7.93 0.11 16.09
C VAL A 215 6.94 1.25 15.90
N GLU A 216 7.38 2.32 15.25
CA GLU A 216 6.58 3.52 15.00
C GLU A 216 5.48 3.22 13.96
N TYR A 217 5.82 2.43 12.95
CA TYR A 217 4.89 1.92 11.96
C TYR A 217 3.77 1.06 12.60
N SER A 218 4.15 0.13 13.48
CA SER A 218 3.20 -0.75 14.19
C SER A 218 2.26 0.08 15.06
N LYS A 219 2.75 1.12 15.75
CA LYS A 219 1.89 2.01 16.54
C LYS A 219 0.75 2.64 15.73
N ILE A 220 0.98 2.99 14.46
CA ILE A 220 -0.09 3.50 13.57
C ILE A 220 -1.06 2.38 13.17
N SER A 221 -0.52 1.20 12.85
CA SER A 221 -1.32 0.01 12.50
C SER A 221 -2.23 -0.41 13.65
N ASP A 222 -1.67 -0.60 14.85
CA ASP A 222 -2.37 -1.05 16.05
C ASP A 222 -3.49 -0.07 16.39
N ARG A 223 -3.19 1.22 16.33
CA ARG A 223 -4.18 2.27 16.60
C ARG A 223 -5.33 2.29 15.61
N MET A 224 -5.08 1.97 14.35
CA MET A 224 -6.13 1.84 13.35
C MET A 224 -7.00 0.61 13.60
N GLN A 225 -6.41 -0.50 14.02
CA GLN A 225 -7.14 -1.72 14.36
C GLN A 225 -8.02 -1.53 15.59
N GLU A 226 -7.49 -0.93 16.66
CA GLU A 226 -8.24 -0.58 17.87
C GLU A 226 -9.48 0.25 17.50
N LEU A 227 -9.26 1.37 16.79
CA LEU A 227 -10.33 2.27 16.37
C LEU A 227 -11.40 1.56 15.52
N CYS A 228 -10.98 0.68 14.60
CA CYS A 228 -11.91 -0.06 13.75
C CYS A 228 -12.68 -1.12 14.54
N SER A 229 -12.02 -1.81 15.47
CA SER A 229 -12.63 -2.80 16.36
C SER A 229 -13.71 -2.16 17.25
N GLU A 230 -13.41 -1.03 17.87
CA GLU A 230 -14.33 -0.27 18.73
C GLU A 230 -15.57 0.20 17.98
N LEU A 231 -15.41 0.61 16.72
CA LEU A 231 -16.46 1.22 15.92
C LEU A 231 -17.14 0.26 14.93
N GLY A 232 -16.67 -0.99 14.84
CA GLY A 232 -17.24 -2.01 13.96
C GLY A 232 -16.93 -1.81 12.47
N TYR A 233 -15.78 -1.22 12.12
CA TYR A 233 -15.34 -1.06 10.74
C TYR A 233 -14.25 -2.08 10.36
N ASN A 234 -14.08 -2.32 9.06
CA ASN A 234 -12.98 -3.11 8.54
C ASN A 234 -11.69 -2.24 8.43
N PRO A 235 -10.60 -2.60 9.13
CA PRO A 235 -9.37 -1.79 9.12
C PRO A 235 -8.64 -1.79 7.78
N TYR A 236 -8.72 -2.86 6.98
CA TYR A 236 -8.10 -2.94 5.64
C TYR A 236 -8.83 -2.02 4.65
N GLU A 237 -10.14 -1.94 4.77
CA GLU A 237 -10.96 -1.02 3.99
C GLU A 237 -10.65 0.44 4.35
N LEU A 238 -10.67 0.77 5.64
CA LEU A 238 -10.30 2.10 6.11
C LEU A 238 -8.88 2.48 5.68
N ASN A 239 -7.91 1.54 5.76
CA ASN A 239 -6.54 1.75 5.32
C ASN A 239 -6.47 2.22 3.85
N ARG A 240 -7.24 1.59 2.94
CA ARG A 240 -7.29 1.98 1.52
C ARG A 240 -7.93 3.36 1.32
N TYR A 241 -9.00 3.67 2.05
CA TYR A 241 -9.62 4.99 1.96
C TYR A 241 -8.72 6.09 2.51
N LEU A 242 -8.00 5.81 3.59
CA LEU A 242 -7.00 6.73 4.15
C LEU A 242 -5.82 6.93 3.18
N PHE A 243 -5.41 5.90 2.44
CA PHE A 243 -4.44 6.06 1.37
C PHE A 243 -4.94 7.05 0.30
N LEU A 244 -6.18 6.89 -0.18
CA LEU A 244 -6.77 7.80 -1.17
C LEU A 244 -6.95 9.23 -0.63
N LEU A 245 -7.43 9.38 0.61
CA LEU A 245 -7.54 10.67 1.28
C LEU A 245 -6.18 11.38 1.38
N GLY A 246 -5.14 10.61 1.69
CA GLY A 246 -3.76 11.07 1.73
C GLY A 246 -3.28 11.59 0.37
N ALA A 247 -3.45 10.77 -0.67
CA ALA A 247 -3.01 11.08 -2.03
C ALA A 247 -3.78 12.25 -2.66
N ASP A 248 -5.11 12.29 -2.50
CA ASP A 248 -5.97 13.29 -3.13
C ASP A 248 -5.85 14.65 -2.43
N PHE A 249 -5.76 14.65 -1.10
CA PHE A 249 -5.90 15.86 -0.27
C PHE A 249 -4.75 16.11 0.70
N CYS A 250 -4.47 15.18 1.64
CA CYS A 250 -3.67 15.51 2.83
C CYS A 250 -2.19 15.74 2.52
N GLN A 251 -1.58 14.96 1.63
CA GLN A 251 -0.15 15.08 1.30
C GLN A 251 0.20 16.47 0.75
N SER A 252 -0.69 17.04 -0.05
CA SER A 252 -0.54 18.37 -0.67
C SER A 252 -1.28 19.48 0.10
N LEU A 253 -1.82 19.18 1.29
CA LEU A 253 -2.61 20.10 2.11
C LEU A 253 -3.74 20.82 1.34
N LYS A 254 -4.45 20.10 0.46
CA LYS A 254 -5.60 20.65 -0.30
C LYS A 254 -6.86 20.78 0.56
N CYS A 255 -6.73 21.33 1.77
CA CYS A 255 -7.78 21.40 2.78
C CYS A 255 -9.03 22.16 2.32
N LYS A 256 -8.87 23.19 1.47
CA LYS A 256 -9.98 24.00 0.97
C LYS A 256 -11.00 23.22 0.14
N SER A 257 -10.54 22.18 -0.57
CA SER A 257 -11.36 21.34 -1.45
C SER A 257 -11.62 19.95 -0.86
N CYS A 258 -11.16 19.68 0.36
CA CYS A 258 -11.37 18.40 1.01
C CYS A 258 -12.79 18.31 1.58
N PHE A 259 -13.47 17.18 1.37
CA PHE A 259 -14.84 16.99 1.86
C PHE A 259 -14.92 16.95 3.40
N LEU A 260 -13.84 16.53 4.08
CA LEU A 260 -13.73 16.55 5.54
C LEU A 260 -13.39 17.92 6.13
N ARG A 261 -13.43 19.00 5.33
CA ARG A 261 -12.85 20.29 5.73
C ARG A 261 -13.33 20.76 7.10
N GLU A 262 -14.63 20.67 7.35
CA GLU A 262 -15.30 21.19 8.55
C GLU A 262 -15.23 20.23 9.74
N ASN A 263 -14.82 18.96 9.53
CA ASN A 263 -14.76 17.93 10.57
C ASN A 263 -13.32 17.42 10.80
N CYS A 264 -12.32 18.03 10.17
CA CYS A 264 -10.93 17.59 10.23
C CYS A 264 -10.20 18.27 11.39
N TYR A 265 -9.66 17.48 12.31
CA TYR A 265 -8.89 17.98 13.47
C TYR A 265 -7.85 19.03 13.09
N PHE A 266 -7.03 18.76 12.05
CA PHE A 266 -6.01 19.71 11.61
C PHE A 266 -6.60 21.04 11.14
N ASN A 267 -7.79 21.05 10.53
CA ASN A 267 -8.41 22.29 10.06
C ASN A 267 -8.99 23.13 11.21
N ASP A 268 -9.38 22.50 12.31
CA ASP A 268 -9.88 23.18 13.51
C ASP A 268 -8.77 23.85 14.33
N LEU A 269 -7.51 23.46 14.09
CA LEU A 269 -6.35 24.09 14.73
C LEU A 269 -6.19 25.56 14.31
N SER A 270 -5.69 26.37 15.26
CA SER A 270 -5.23 27.73 14.97
C SER A 270 -4.05 27.71 13.99
N SER A 271 -3.78 28.83 13.31
CA SER A 271 -2.67 28.93 12.35
C SER A 271 -1.32 28.54 12.97
N GLU A 272 -1.03 29.00 14.19
CA GLU A 272 0.20 28.65 14.91
C GLU A 272 0.28 27.14 15.21
N CYS A 273 -0.83 26.52 15.64
CA CYS A 273 -0.87 25.09 15.89
C CYS A 273 -0.69 24.29 14.59
N LYS A 274 -1.27 24.73 13.47
CA LYS A 274 -1.07 24.10 12.16
C LYS A 274 0.40 24.09 11.75
N GLU A 275 1.11 25.20 11.94
CA GLU A 275 2.54 25.30 11.65
C GLU A 275 3.37 24.32 12.49
N LYS A 276 3.12 24.26 13.82
CA LYS A 276 3.77 23.30 14.72
C LYS A 276 3.47 21.86 14.32
N PHE A 277 2.22 21.54 13.99
CA PHE A 277 1.79 20.22 13.57
C PHE A 277 2.50 19.78 12.28
N VAL A 278 2.54 20.65 11.27
CA VAL A 278 3.23 20.37 9.99
C VAL A 278 4.74 20.24 10.20
N SER A 279 5.34 21.11 11.02
CA SER A 279 6.76 21.04 11.36
C SER A 279 7.10 19.71 12.03
N ARG A 280 6.29 19.28 13.00
CA ARG A 280 6.47 18.02 13.70
C ARG A 280 6.28 16.81 12.78
N ILE A 281 5.30 16.84 11.88
CA ILE A 281 5.09 15.76 10.91
C ILE A 281 6.28 15.65 9.94
N LYS A 282 6.85 16.78 9.52
CA LYS A 282 7.96 16.84 8.55
C LYS A 282 9.35 16.75 9.20
N SER A 283 9.44 16.71 10.53
CA SER A 283 10.73 16.67 11.21
C SER A 283 11.52 15.41 10.85
N ASP A 284 12.82 15.54 10.68
CA ASP A 284 13.76 14.42 10.55
C ASP A 284 13.95 13.67 11.87
#